data_AF-A0A522YSG8-F1
#
_entry.id   AF-A0A522YSG8-F1
#
_cell.length_a   1.000
_cell.length_b   1.000
_cell.length_c   1.000
_cell.angle_alpha   90.00
_cell.angle_beta   90.00
_cell.angle_gamma   90.00
#
_symmetry.space_group_name_H-M   'P 1'
#
loop_
_entity.id
_entity.type
_entity.pdbx_description
1 polymer ?
#
loop_
_entity_poly.entity_id
_entity_poly.type
_entity_poly.pdbx_seq_one_letter_code
_entity_poly.pdbx_strand_id
1 'polypeptide(L)'
;MMNPQRLALSIITTLAAVAMAACHDQQTIEGTSSRTLNVAGKRMKANLSPTGTPNEFDLLIVRDAIVIDPDPASERARGEEAATRVTREVCKVRSLNPQIVSERMADEINYYVRFRCV
;
A
#
# COMPACT_ATOMS: atom_id res chain seq x y z
N MET A 1 -21.96 -45.22 -24.76
CA MET A 1 -20.52 -44.95 -24.98
C MET A 1 -20.34 -43.44 -25.04
N MET A 2 -19.80 -42.83 -23.99
CA MET A 2 -19.57 -41.37 -23.91
C MET A 2 -18.13 -41.05 -24.32
N ASN A 3 -17.98 -40.10 -25.24
CA ASN A 3 -16.70 -39.76 -25.88
C ASN A 3 -15.80 -38.95 -24.92
N PRO A 4 -14.60 -39.46 -24.53
CA PRO A 4 -13.72 -38.80 -23.58
C PRO A 4 -13.10 -37.48 -24.11
N GLN A 5 -13.14 -37.23 -25.42
CA GLN A 5 -12.63 -35.98 -26.00
C GLN A 5 -13.50 -34.74 -25.69
N ARG A 6 -14.79 -34.93 -25.35
CA ARG A 6 -15.67 -33.80 -25.03
C ARG A 6 -15.48 -33.28 -23.61
N LEU A 7 -14.99 -34.10 -22.68
CA LEU A 7 -14.73 -33.69 -21.29
C LEU A 7 -13.47 -32.83 -21.15
N ALA A 8 -12.45 -33.05 -21.98
CA ALA A 8 -11.18 -32.34 -21.88
C ALA A 8 -11.31 -30.85 -22.25
N LEU A 9 -12.16 -30.50 -23.23
CA LEU A 9 -12.36 -29.11 -23.66
C LEU A 9 -13.09 -28.26 -22.61
N SER A 10 -13.99 -28.87 -21.84
CA SER A 10 -14.78 -28.18 -20.80
C SER A 10 -13.95 -27.83 -19.57
N ILE A 11 -12.97 -28.65 -19.20
CA ILE A 11 -12.14 -28.41 -18.00
C ILE A 11 -11.15 -27.27 -18.24
N ILE A 12 -10.55 -27.20 -19.44
CA ILE A 12 -9.56 -26.17 -19.80
C ILE A 12 -10.21 -24.78 -19.86
N THR A 13 -11.45 -24.70 -20.35
CA THR A 13 -12.19 -23.43 -20.43
C THR A 13 -12.61 -22.91 -19.06
N THR A 14 -13.00 -23.79 -18.12
CA THR A 14 -13.26 -23.38 -16.73
C THR A 14 -12.02 -22.90 -16.01
N LEU A 15 -10.84 -23.49 -16.24
CA LEU A 15 -9.61 -23.07 -15.54
C LEU A 15 -9.11 -21.69 -15.98
N ALA A 16 -9.26 -21.34 -17.26
CA ALA A 16 -8.89 -20.03 -17.79
C ALA A 16 -9.80 -18.90 -17.27
N ALA A 17 -11.09 -19.19 -17.02
CA ALA A 17 -12.02 -18.21 -16.45
C ALA A 17 -11.72 -17.90 -14.97
N VAL A 18 -11.24 -18.88 -14.19
CA VAL A 18 -10.86 -18.65 -12.78
C VAL A 18 -9.51 -17.91 -12.68
N ALA A 19 -8.59 -18.13 -13.63
CA ALA A 19 -7.32 -17.41 -13.67
C ALA A 19 -7.47 -15.91 -13.99
N MET A 20 -8.50 -15.51 -14.75
CA MET A 20 -8.78 -14.10 -15.05
C MET A 20 -9.52 -13.37 -13.92
N ALA A 21 -10.19 -14.09 -13.02
CA ALA A 21 -10.84 -13.49 -11.84
C ALA A 21 -9.87 -13.27 -10.66
N ALA A 22 -8.71 -13.94 -10.64
CA ALA A 22 -7.69 -13.76 -9.59
C ALA A 22 -6.80 -12.51 -9.80
N CYS A 23 -6.93 -11.83 -10.94
CA CYS A 23 -6.17 -10.62 -11.27
C CYS A 23 -6.99 -9.33 -11.17
N HIS A 24 -8.19 -9.37 -10.58
CA HIS A 24 -8.98 -8.18 -10.34
C HIS A 24 -9.13 -7.92 -8.84
N ASP A 25 -8.62 -6.77 -8.46
CA ASP A 25 -8.77 -6.12 -7.17
C ASP A 25 -8.06 -6.83 -6.00
N GLN A 26 -6.83 -6.39 -5.77
CA GLN A 26 -6.36 -6.22 -4.41
C GLN A 26 -7.34 -5.26 -3.73
N GLN A 27 -8.42 -5.84 -3.17
CA GLN A 27 -9.53 -5.13 -2.56
C GLN A 27 -8.98 -4.10 -1.57
N THR A 28 -8.96 -2.85 -2.03
CA THR A 28 -8.86 -1.69 -1.17
C THR A 28 -10.13 -1.69 -0.34
N ILE A 29 -10.03 -2.02 0.95
CA ILE A 29 -11.08 -1.71 1.94
C ILE A 29 -11.48 -0.25 1.68
N GLU A 30 -12.77 0.07 1.55
CA GLU A 30 -13.21 1.41 1.14
C GLU A 30 -12.47 2.51 1.92
N GLY A 31 -11.81 3.42 1.20
CA GLY A 31 -10.98 4.50 1.75
C GLY A 31 -9.53 4.11 2.06
N THR A 32 -9.18 2.83 2.15
CA THR A 32 -7.81 2.36 2.38
C THR A 32 -7.10 2.06 1.07
N SER A 33 -6.03 2.80 0.76
CA SER A 33 -5.18 2.56 -0.41
C SER A 33 -3.83 2.06 0.03
N SER A 34 -3.34 0.99 -0.62
CA SER A 34 -1.98 0.50 -0.43
C SER A 34 -1.21 0.59 -1.74
N ARG A 35 0.01 1.12 -1.68
CA ARG A 35 0.92 1.12 -2.84
C ARG A 35 2.37 0.90 -2.45
N THR A 36 3.13 0.34 -3.37
CA THR A 36 4.56 0.10 -3.20
C THR A 36 5.36 1.24 -3.82
N LEU A 37 6.42 1.68 -3.15
CA LEU A 37 7.35 2.69 -3.64
C LEU A 37 8.79 2.29 -3.33
N ASN A 38 9.72 2.79 -4.14
CA ASN A 38 11.15 2.62 -3.90
C ASN A 38 11.75 3.88 -3.27
N VAL A 39 12.44 3.72 -2.15
CA VAL A 39 13.13 4.78 -1.41
C VAL A 39 14.54 4.31 -1.08
N ALA A 40 15.56 5.03 -1.54
CA ALA A 40 16.96 4.65 -1.39
C ALA A 40 17.27 3.17 -1.76
N GLY A 41 16.66 2.69 -2.86
CA GLY A 41 16.82 1.30 -3.32
C GLY A 41 16.12 0.24 -2.47
N LYS A 42 15.26 0.63 -1.52
CA LYS A 42 14.43 -0.26 -0.70
C LYS A 42 12.96 -0.15 -1.09
N ARG A 43 12.29 -1.30 -1.15
CA ARG A 43 10.85 -1.38 -1.36
C ARG A 43 10.13 -1.07 -0.06
N MET A 44 9.22 -0.11 -0.11
CA MET A 44 8.36 0.31 0.98
C MET A 44 6.91 0.17 0.54
N LYS A 45 6.01 -0.19 1.46
CA LYS A 45 4.57 -0.24 1.28
C LYS A 45 3.93 0.90 2.06
N ALA A 46 3.25 1.80 1.37
CA ALA A 46 2.47 2.87 1.97
C ALA A 46 1.01 2.42 2.11
N ASN A 47 0.51 2.33 3.33
CA ASN A 47 -0.89 2.04 3.63
C ASN A 47 -1.55 3.32 4.13
N LEU A 48 -2.49 3.86 3.36
CA LEU A 48 -3.20 5.10 3.63
C LEU A 48 -4.65 4.79 4.00
N SER A 49 -5.17 5.36 5.08
CA SER A 49 -6.56 5.20 5.52
C SER A 49 -7.14 6.53 6.03
N PRO A 50 -8.42 6.86 5.78
CA PRO A 50 -9.07 8.04 6.36
C PRO A 50 -9.32 7.85 7.87
N THR A 51 -9.33 8.95 8.62
CA THR A 51 -9.51 8.94 10.10
C THR A 51 -10.94 9.21 10.56
N GLY A 52 -11.87 9.48 9.63
CA GLY A 52 -13.22 9.97 9.93
C GLY A 52 -13.31 11.50 10.08
N THR A 53 -12.19 12.17 10.34
CA THR A 53 -12.08 13.64 10.28
C THR A 53 -11.90 14.09 8.82
N PRO A 54 -12.62 15.14 8.35
CA PRO A 54 -12.47 15.65 6.99
C PRO A 54 -11.02 16.00 6.65
N ASN A 55 -10.57 15.54 5.48
CA ASN A 55 -9.22 15.76 4.93
C ASN A 55 -8.06 15.25 5.79
N GLU A 56 -8.31 14.34 6.75
CA GLU A 56 -7.28 13.78 7.63
C GLU A 56 -7.11 12.28 7.42
N PHE A 57 -5.85 11.85 7.34
CA PHE A 57 -5.47 10.51 6.95
C PHE A 57 -4.39 9.94 7.88
N ASP A 58 -4.49 8.64 8.11
CA ASP A 58 -3.45 7.79 8.67
C ASP A 58 -2.62 7.19 7.54
N LEU A 59 -1.31 7.29 7.66
CA LEU A 59 -0.36 6.71 6.72
C LEU A 59 0.67 5.88 7.48
N LEU A 60 0.74 4.59 7.15
CA LEU A 60 1.75 3.67 7.65
C LEU A 60 2.67 3.25 6.50
N ILE A 61 3.95 3.61 6.63
CA ILE A 61 5.03 3.14 5.77
C ILE A 61 5.64 1.89 6.39
N VAL A 62 5.51 0.77 5.68
CA VAL A 62 6.03 -0.54 6.07
C VAL A 62 7.16 -0.93 5.13
N ARG A 63 8.20 -1.55 5.66
CA ARG A 63 9.28 -2.09 4.82
C ARG A 63 8.85 -3.43 4.21
N ASP A 64 8.99 -3.55 2.89
CA ASP A 64 8.59 -4.75 2.13
C ASP A 64 9.74 -5.79 2.08
N ALA A 65 10.44 -5.99 3.21
CA ALA A 65 11.52 -6.97 3.38
C ALA A 65 11.90 -7.14 4.87
N ILE A 66 12.26 -8.37 5.25
CA ILE A 66 12.86 -8.68 6.56
C ILE A 66 14.24 -7.99 6.68
N VAL A 67 14.52 -7.39 7.84
CA VAL A 67 15.82 -6.77 8.17
C VAL A 67 16.40 -7.47 9.38
N ILE A 68 17.70 -7.74 9.33
CA ILE A 68 18.48 -8.14 10.49
C ILE A 68 19.23 -6.90 10.94
N ASP A 69 19.14 -6.56 12.23
CA ASP A 69 19.80 -5.40 12.84
C ASP A 69 19.56 -4.07 12.11
N PRO A 70 18.29 -3.61 12.03
CA PRO A 70 17.97 -2.36 11.34
C PRO A 70 18.56 -1.17 12.10
N ASP A 71 19.31 -0.30 11.40
CA ASP A 71 19.67 1.01 11.96
C ASP A 71 18.42 1.90 12.07
N PRO A 72 17.96 2.25 13.30
CA PRO A 72 16.70 2.97 13.49
C PRO A 72 16.70 4.36 12.86
N ALA A 73 17.85 5.05 12.84
CA ALA A 73 17.96 6.38 12.24
C ALA A 73 17.76 6.32 10.72
N SER A 74 18.40 5.35 10.06
CA SER A 74 18.24 5.13 8.63
C SER A 74 16.83 4.67 8.25
N GLU A 75 16.19 3.78 9.03
CA GLU A 75 14.81 3.36 8.76
C GLU A 75 13.82 4.51 8.96
N ARG A 76 14.02 5.35 9.99
CA ARG A 76 13.25 6.58 10.15
C ARG A 76 13.39 7.50 8.93
N ALA A 77 14.62 7.79 8.50
CA ALA A 77 14.85 8.70 7.36
C ALA A 77 14.17 8.20 6.07
N ARG A 78 14.22 6.88 5.80
CA ARG A 78 13.49 6.27 4.67
C ARG A 78 11.97 6.40 4.84
N GLY A 79 11.47 6.15 6.05
CA GLY A 79 10.07 6.29 6.40
C GLY A 79 9.55 7.71 6.19
N GLU A 80 10.30 8.71 6.66
CA GLU A 80 10.01 10.13 6.50
C GLU A 80 10.01 10.55 5.02
N GLU A 81 10.99 10.11 4.24
CA GLU A 81 11.06 10.39 2.80
C GLU A 81 9.86 9.79 2.06
N ALA A 82 9.55 8.52 2.34
CA ALA A 82 8.39 7.83 1.79
C ALA A 82 7.08 8.56 2.14
N ALA A 83 6.92 8.88 3.42
CA ALA A 83 5.75 9.60 3.93
C ALA A 83 5.61 10.96 3.25
N THR A 84 6.67 11.75 3.17
CA THR A 84 6.69 13.07 2.54
C THR A 84 6.21 13.02 1.08
N ARG A 85 6.64 12.01 0.31
CA ARG A 85 6.18 11.83 -1.07
C ARG A 85 4.68 11.54 -1.12
N VAL A 86 4.22 10.60 -0.29
CA VAL A 86 2.81 10.20 -0.26
C VAL A 86 1.91 11.35 0.18
N THR A 87 2.24 12.05 1.27
CA THR A 87 1.42 13.15 1.77
C THR A 87 1.32 14.29 0.76
N ARG A 88 2.43 14.65 0.09
CA ARG A 88 2.43 15.66 -0.99
C ARG A 88 1.55 15.23 -2.15
N GLU A 89 1.65 14.00 -2.60
CA GLU A 89 0.83 13.51 -3.72
C GLU A 89 -0.66 13.51 -3.35
N VAL A 90 -1.02 13.02 -2.17
CA VAL A 90 -2.42 12.98 -1.70
C VAL A 90 -3.01 14.39 -1.62
N CYS A 91 -2.30 15.35 -1.04
CA CYS A 91 -2.83 16.71 -0.90
C CYS A 91 -2.76 17.52 -2.21
N LYS A 92 -1.76 17.28 -3.07
CA LYS A 92 -1.63 17.95 -4.37
C LYS A 92 -2.78 17.62 -5.32
N VAL A 93 -3.33 16.41 -5.28
CA VAL A 93 -4.56 16.07 -6.03
C VAL A 93 -5.71 17.03 -5.71
N ARG A 94 -5.71 17.64 -4.52
CA ARG A 94 -6.72 18.60 -4.06
C ARG A 94 -6.22 20.05 -4.09
N SER A 95 -5.02 20.32 -4.60
CA SER A 95 -4.35 21.63 -4.53
C SER A 95 -4.19 22.16 -3.09
N LEU A 96 -4.07 21.24 -2.12
CA LEU A 96 -3.90 21.53 -0.69
C LEU A 96 -2.47 21.23 -0.23
N ASN A 97 -2.08 21.78 0.90
CA ASN A 97 -0.79 21.52 1.53
C ASN A 97 -0.92 20.46 2.63
N PRO A 98 0.06 19.55 2.79
CA PRO A 98 0.08 18.63 3.90
C PRO A 98 0.48 19.34 5.21
N GLN A 99 -0.31 19.15 6.25
CA GLN A 99 0.01 19.49 7.63
C GLN A 99 0.15 18.21 8.45
N ILE A 100 1.31 17.99 9.07
CA ILE A 100 1.52 16.84 9.94
C ILE A 100 0.81 17.10 11.28
N VAL A 101 -0.02 16.14 11.69
CA VAL A 101 -0.74 16.18 12.97
C VAL A 101 0.05 15.43 14.03
N SER A 102 0.59 14.26 13.69
CA SER A 102 1.44 13.46 14.57
C SER A 102 2.26 12.46 13.76
N GLU A 103 3.43 12.09 14.27
CA GLU A 103 4.28 11.07 13.67
C GLU A 103 4.98 10.23 14.74
N ARG A 104 5.30 8.97 14.40
CA ARG A 104 6.05 8.06 15.27
C ARG A 104 6.65 6.91 14.48
N MET A 105 7.66 6.28 15.07
CA MET A 105 8.06 4.93 14.66
C MET A 105 7.04 3.92 15.20
N ALA A 106 6.69 2.92 14.39
CA ALA A 106 5.97 1.72 14.79
C ALA A 106 6.93 0.53 14.68
N ASP A 107 7.09 -0.22 15.77
CA ASP A 107 7.96 -1.40 15.84
C ASP A 107 9.42 -1.11 15.42
N GLU A 108 9.90 0.11 15.66
CA GLU A 108 11.27 0.60 15.37
C GLU A 108 11.69 0.62 13.90
N ILE A 109 10.90 0.04 12.98
CA ILE A 109 11.23 -0.08 11.55
C ILE A 109 10.19 0.53 10.61
N ASN A 110 8.95 0.72 11.09
CA ASN A 110 7.87 1.29 10.30
C ASN A 110 7.63 2.74 10.69
N TYR A 111 7.20 3.56 9.75
CA TYR A 111 6.95 4.98 9.99
C TYR A 111 5.47 5.28 9.87
N TYR A 112 4.88 5.79 10.94
CA TYR A 112 3.49 6.21 10.98
C TYR A 112 3.41 7.72 10.99
N VAL A 113 2.52 8.27 10.17
CA VAL A 113 2.18 9.68 10.17
C VAL A 113 0.68 9.86 10.04
N ARG A 114 0.12 10.74 10.87
CA ARG A 114 -1.21 11.32 10.68
C ARG A 114 -1.03 12.72 10.11
N PHE A 115 -1.73 13.01 9.02
CA PHE A 115 -1.65 14.31 8.36
C PHE A 115 -3.01 14.77 7.88
N ARG A 116 -3.15 16.08 7.72
CA ARG A 116 -4.32 16.74 7.16
C ARG A 116 -3.94 17.51 5.91
N CYS A 117 -4.80 17.50 4.90
CA CYS A 117 -4.67 18.40 3.76
C CYS A 117 -5.42 19.71 4.07
N VAL A 118 -4.69 20.83 4.07
CA VAL A 118 -5.19 22.18 4.43
C VAL A 118 -4.91 23.21 3.36
#